data_AF-A0AAU9WHB1-F1
#
_entry.id   AF-A0AAU9WHB1-F1
#
_cell.length_a   1.000
_cell.length_b   1.000
_cell.length_c   1.000
_cell.angle_alpha   90.00
_cell.angle_beta   90.00
_cell.angle_gamma   90.00
#
_symmetry.space_group_name_H-M   'P 1'
#
loop_
_entity.id
_entity.type
_entity.pdbx_description
1 polymer ?
#
loop_
_entity_poly.entity_id
_entity_poly.type
_entity_poly.pdbx_seq_one_letter_code
_entity_poly.pdbx_strand_id
1 'polypeptide(L)'
;MASLSIASLISFFSEEKKSIRKGENHYKSDHVKSLLYQQGVLRGEVQASMKKKVYKVTIYLDEQHEIKLSDCECPRGAFKCSHAAALFIHGIHNLSRTDVECQWRKRISNTSLSAQAVTEMFPPP
;
A
#
# COMPACT_ATOMS: atom_id res chain seq x y z
N MET A 1 -6.50 10.71 -4.24
CA MET A 1 -6.43 9.27 -4.60
C MET A 1 -5.09 8.78 -4.11
N ALA A 2 -5.06 7.75 -3.27
CA ALA A 2 -3.81 7.15 -2.84
C ALA A 2 -3.18 6.41 -4.02
N SER A 3 -2.04 6.87 -4.50
CA SER A 3 -1.22 6.08 -5.41
C SER A 3 0.09 5.84 -4.69
N LEU A 4 0.43 4.57 -4.42
CA LEU A 4 1.78 4.25 -3.97
C LEU A 4 2.77 4.78 -5.01
N SER A 5 3.72 5.59 -4.57
CA SER A 5 4.61 6.29 -5.48
C SER A 5 5.98 5.61 -5.51
N ILE A 6 6.56 5.49 -6.71
CA ILE A 6 7.96 5.04 -6.86
C ILE A 6 8.90 6.02 -6.14
N ALA A 7 8.53 7.31 -6.09
CA ALA A 7 9.28 8.33 -5.37
C ALA A 7 9.40 8.00 -3.87
N SER A 8 8.31 7.55 -3.24
CA SER A 8 8.30 7.12 -1.84
C SER A 8 9.26 5.96 -1.60
N LEU A 9 9.23 4.96 -2.48
CA LEU A 9 10.14 3.82 -2.42
C LEU A 9 11.60 4.28 -2.52
N ILE A 10 11.93 5.14 -3.47
CA ILE A 10 13.30 5.62 -3.67
C ILE A 10 13.77 6.46 -2.48
N SER A 11 12.90 7.34 -1.96
CA SER A 11 13.17 8.18 -0.79
C SER A 11 13.44 7.32 0.45
N PHE A 12 12.52 6.39 0.75
CA PHE A 12 12.69 5.49 1.89
C PHE A 12 13.92 4.60 1.73
N PHE A 13 14.28 4.14 0.53
CA PHE A 13 15.46 3.30 0.28
C PHE A 13 16.72 4.05 -0.17
N SER A 14 16.85 5.36 0.10
CA SER A 14 17.96 6.20 -0.39
C SER A 14 19.35 5.58 -0.14
N GLU A 15 19.58 5.07 1.07
CA GLU A 15 20.83 4.45 1.52
C GLU A 15 20.98 2.97 1.08
N GLU A 16 19.91 2.37 0.55
CA GLU A 16 19.79 0.93 0.32
C GLU A 16 19.33 0.59 -1.10
N LYS A 17 19.84 1.32 -2.10
CA LYS A 17 19.49 1.14 -3.53
C LYS A 17 19.67 -0.31 -4.02
N LYS A 18 20.64 -1.05 -3.47
CA LYS A 18 20.85 -2.48 -3.78
C LYS A 18 19.63 -3.33 -3.40
N SER A 19 18.94 -2.96 -2.33
CA SER A 19 17.73 -3.66 -1.87
C SER A 19 16.54 -3.42 -2.79
N ILE A 20 16.43 -2.23 -3.40
CA ILE A 20 15.43 -1.94 -4.45
C ILE A 20 15.65 -2.87 -5.65
N ARG A 21 16.88 -2.92 -6.20
CA ARG A 21 17.18 -3.76 -7.37
C ARG A 21 16.93 -5.24 -7.12
N LYS A 22 17.27 -5.73 -5.92
CA LYS A 22 16.95 -7.10 -5.51
C LYS A 22 15.45 -7.31 -5.34
N GLY A 23 14.73 -6.33 -4.77
CA GLY A 23 13.28 -6.39 -4.61
C GLY A 23 12.55 -6.44 -5.95
N GLU A 24 13.00 -5.67 -6.92
CA GLU A 24 12.49 -5.72 -8.30
C GLU A 24 12.67 -7.12 -8.91
N ASN A 25 13.80 -7.78 -8.67
CA ASN A 25 14.00 -9.16 -9.11
C ASN A 25 13.01 -10.13 -8.43
N HIS A 26 12.73 -9.99 -7.13
CA HIS A 26 11.71 -10.80 -6.47
C HIS A 26 10.32 -10.58 -7.08
N TYR A 27 9.97 -9.34 -7.41
CA TYR A 27 8.71 -9.03 -8.09
C TYR A 27 8.65 -9.70 -9.48
N LYS A 28 9.70 -9.57 -10.30
CA LYS A 28 9.80 -10.18 -11.64
C LYS A 28 9.79 -11.71 -11.62
N SER A 29 10.30 -12.32 -10.55
CA SER A 29 10.31 -13.78 -10.36
C SER A 29 9.04 -14.33 -9.72
N ASP A 30 7.97 -13.54 -9.57
CA ASP A 30 6.71 -13.96 -8.96
C ASP A 30 6.88 -14.55 -7.54
N HIS A 31 7.79 -13.93 -6.78
CA HIS A 31 8.08 -14.33 -5.41
C HIS A 31 7.15 -13.68 -4.38
N VAL A 32 6.31 -12.72 -4.77
CA VAL A 32 5.29 -12.15 -3.88
C VAL A 32 4.07 -13.06 -3.92
N LYS A 33 3.75 -13.70 -2.79
CA LYS A 33 2.69 -14.72 -2.71
C LYS A 33 1.34 -14.15 -2.26
N SER A 34 1.38 -13.09 -1.47
CA SER A 34 0.17 -12.40 -1.05
C SER A 34 0.45 -10.91 -0.84
N LEU A 35 -0.60 -10.12 -1.03
CA LEU A 35 -0.63 -8.71 -0.72
C LEU A 35 -2.01 -8.39 -0.15
N LEU A 36 -2.04 -7.67 0.95
CA LEU A 36 -3.22 -7.11 1.58
C LEU A 36 -2.92 -5.66 1.95
N TYR A 37 -3.81 -4.75 1.58
CA TYR A 37 -3.73 -3.35 1.95
C TYR A 37 -4.94 -2.97 2.81
N GLN A 38 -4.69 -2.48 4.02
CA GLN A 38 -5.73 -2.06 4.96
C GLN A 38 -5.22 -0.87 5.78
N GLN A 39 -5.97 0.24 5.81
CA GLN A 39 -5.74 1.36 6.75
C GLN A 39 -4.30 1.89 6.74
N GLY A 40 -3.71 2.06 5.55
CA GLY A 40 -2.34 2.55 5.41
C GLY A 40 -1.27 1.49 5.72
N VAL A 41 -1.62 0.22 5.85
CA VAL A 41 -0.68 -0.87 6.10
C VAL A 41 -0.72 -1.86 4.94
N LEU A 42 0.43 -2.09 4.30
CA LEU A 42 0.62 -3.21 3.38
C LEU A 42 1.14 -4.40 4.15
N ARG A 43 0.47 -5.54 4.04
CA ARG A 43 0.91 -6.83 4.57
C ARG A 43 1.04 -7.81 3.43
N GLY A 44 1.99 -8.71 3.52
CA GLY A 44 2.13 -9.74 2.51
C GLY A 44 3.23 -10.72 2.82
N GLU A 45 3.32 -11.70 1.94
CA GLU A 45 4.27 -12.78 2.06
C GLU A 45 5.18 -12.81 0.83
N VAL A 46 6.49 -12.81 1.07
CA VAL A 46 7.49 -12.80 0.00
C VAL A 46 8.43 -13.98 0.16
N GLN A 47 8.56 -14.76 -0.91
CA GLN A 47 9.45 -15.90 -0.99
C GLN A 47 10.92 -15.43 -1.09
N ALA A 48 11.77 -16.09 -0.32
CA ALA A 48 13.22 -15.91 -0.38
C ALA A 48 13.79 -16.48 -1.68
N SER A 49 14.78 -15.82 -2.29
CA SER A 49 15.25 -16.16 -3.65
C SER A 49 15.69 -17.61 -3.83
N MET A 50 16.33 -18.20 -2.82
CA MET A 50 16.99 -19.51 -2.93
C MET A 50 16.33 -20.61 -2.09
N LYS A 51 15.25 -20.30 -1.36
CA LYS A 51 14.65 -21.24 -0.40
C LYS A 51 13.13 -21.28 -0.63
N LYS A 52 12.49 -22.42 -0.36
CA LYS A 52 11.02 -22.53 -0.20
C LYS A 52 10.54 -21.85 1.11
N LYS A 53 11.29 -20.84 1.59
CA LYS A 53 10.97 -20.09 2.80
C LYS A 53 10.29 -18.79 2.37
N VAL A 54 9.21 -18.49 3.05
CA VAL A 54 8.43 -17.28 2.86
C VAL A 54 8.60 -16.42 4.10
N TYR A 55 8.73 -15.11 3.92
CA TYR A 55 8.80 -14.14 5.00
C TYR A 55 7.56 -13.27 5.00
N LYS A 56 7.01 -13.03 6.20
CA LYS A 56 5.97 -12.03 6.38
C LYS A 56 6.60 -10.65 6.36
N VAL A 57 5.97 -9.76 5.62
CA VAL A 57 6.41 -8.39 5.40
C VAL A 57 5.24 -7.47 5.72
N THR A 58 5.52 -6.42 6.49
CA THR A 58 4.56 -5.37 6.81
C THR A 58 5.18 -4.01 6.48
N ILE A 59 4.46 -3.13 5.80
CA ILE A 59 4.91 -1.78 5.46
C ILE A 59 3.85 -0.81 5.95
N TYR A 60 4.28 0.14 6.77
CA TYR A 60 3.43 1.17 7.35
C TYR A 60 3.58 2.46 6.55
N LEU A 61 2.47 2.96 6.04
CA LEU A 61 2.38 4.20 5.30
C LEU A 61 1.77 5.30 6.17
N ASP A 62 2.02 6.54 5.79
CA ASP A 62 1.33 7.70 6.35
C ASP A 62 0.10 8.12 5.55
N GLU A 63 -0.50 9.24 5.95
CA GLU A 63 -1.68 9.81 5.29
C GLU A 63 -1.40 10.26 3.85
N GLN A 64 -0.14 10.52 3.52
CA GLN A 64 0.34 10.87 2.18
C GLN A 64 0.71 9.62 1.36
N HIS A 65 0.55 8.42 1.93
CA HIS A 65 0.94 7.13 1.36
C HIS A 65 2.46 6.97 1.18
N GLU A 66 3.22 7.69 2.00
CA GLU A 66 4.67 7.59 2.05
C GLU A 66 5.11 6.54 3.07
N ILE A 67 6.18 5.81 2.78
CA ILE A 67 6.67 4.73 3.65
C ILE A 67 7.29 5.33 4.91
N LYS A 68 6.71 5.03 6.08
CA LYS A 68 7.26 5.38 7.40
C LYS A 68 8.16 4.29 7.96
N LEU A 69 7.72 3.04 7.85
CA LEU A 69 8.40 1.90 8.46
C LEU A 69 8.13 0.64 7.64
N SER A 70 9.08 -0.30 7.67
CA SER A 70 8.89 -1.64 7.15
C SER A 70 9.38 -2.66 8.16
N ASP A 71 8.62 -3.73 8.36
CA ASP A 71 9.00 -4.89 9.15
C ASP A 71 9.03 -6.16 8.29
N CYS A 72 10.01 -7.02 8.53
CA CYS A 72 10.19 -8.25 7.77
C CYS A 72 10.90 -9.31 8.63
N GLU A 73 10.37 -10.53 8.62
CA GLU A 73 10.90 -11.68 9.35
C GLU A 73 12.23 -12.24 8.78
N CYS A 74 12.80 -11.61 7.75
CA CYS A 74 14.06 -12.05 7.19
C CYS A 74 15.23 -11.75 8.15
N PRO A 75 16.38 -12.44 8.04
CA PRO A 75 17.54 -12.20 8.91
C PRO A 75 18.08 -10.76 8.88
N ARG A 76 17.70 -9.98 7.86
CA ARG A 76 18.02 -8.55 7.73
C ARG A 76 17.08 -7.66 8.57
N GLY A 77 15.97 -8.21 9.07
CA GLY A 77 15.04 -7.62 10.03
C GLY A 77 14.17 -6.48 9.52
N ALA A 78 13.70 -5.65 10.47
CA ALA A 78 12.88 -4.42 10.32
C ALA A 78 13.56 -3.28 9.54
N PHE A 79 14.54 -3.61 8.72
CA PHE A 79 15.29 -2.68 7.89
C PHE A 79 14.84 -2.77 6.43
N LYS A 80 15.27 -1.81 5.62
CA LYS A 80 15.04 -1.62 4.18
C LYS A 80 15.50 -2.83 3.34
N CYS A 81 14.78 -3.95 3.42
CA CYS A 81 15.12 -5.21 2.79
C CYS A 81 14.52 -5.37 1.39
N SER A 82 15.04 -6.32 0.61
CA SER A 82 14.52 -6.59 -0.74
C SER A 82 13.10 -7.13 -0.74
N HIS A 83 12.68 -7.83 0.32
CA HIS A 83 11.31 -8.33 0.44
C HIS A 83 10.29 -7.19 0.62
N ALA A 84 10.63 -6.18 1.45
CA ALA A 84 9.82 -4.98 1.60
C ALA A 84 9.73 -4.19 0.29
N ALA A 85 10.85 -4.01 -0.41
CA ALA A 85 10.85 -3.38 -1.72
C ALA A 85 9.96 -4.16 -2.72
N ALA A 86 10.08 -5.48 -2.76
CA ALA A 86 9.28 -6.33 -3.66
C ALA A 86 7.78 -6.21 -3.39
N LEU A 87 7.37 -6.25 -2.11
CA LEU A 87 5.97 -6.13 -1.72
C LEU A 87 5.41 -4.74 -2.11
N PHE A 88 6.18 -3.68 -1.88
CA PHE A 88 5.76 -2.33 -2.24
C PHE A 88 5.64 -2.14 -3.76
N ILE A 89 6.61 -2.66 -4.54
CA ILE A 89 6.56 -2.66 -6.01
C ILE A 89 5.32 -3.43 -6.49
N HIS A 90 5.05 -4.60 -5.92
CA HIS A 90 3.85 -5.36 -6.24
C HIS A 90 2.57 -4.56 -5.93
N GLY A 91 2.55 -3.83 -4.82
CA GLY A 91 1.46 -2.91 -4.48
C GLY A 91 1.26 -1.79 -5.51
N ILE A 92 2.32 -1.18 -6.02
CA ILE A 92 2.23 -0.14 -7.07
C ILE A 92 1.53 -0.67 -8.32
N HIS A 93 1.75 -1.94 -8.68
CA HIS A 93 1.19 -2.53 -9.89
C HIS A 93 -0.21 -3.13 -9.71
N ASN A 94 -0.55 -3.61 -8.51
CA ASN A 94 -1.74 -4.44 -8.29
C ASN A 94 -2.80 -3.80 -7.38
N LEU A 95 -2.48 -2.77 -6.59
CA LEU A 95 -3.51 -2.06 -5.83
C LEU A 95 -4.33 -1.19 -6.77
N SER A 96 -5.60 -1.56 -6.93
CA SER A 96 -6.55 -0.82 -7.74
C SER A 96 -7.11 0.37 -6.96
N ARG A 97 -7.83 1.24 -7.68
CA ARG A 97 -8.50 2.40 -7.09
C ARG A 97 -9.58 2.03 -6.07
N THR A 98 -10.11 0.81 -6.12
CA THR A 98 -11.12 0.31 -5.17
C THR A 98 -10.51 -0.34 -3.94
N ASP A 99 -9.25 -0.80 -4.02
CA ASP A 99 -8.52 -1.35 -2.87
C ASP A 99 -8.07 -0.25 -1.89
N VAL A 100 -8.05 1.00 -2.37
CA VAL A 100 -7.83 2.17 -1.54
C VAL A 100 -9.13 2.51 -0.82
N GLU A 101 -9.11 2.53 0.51
CA GLU A 101 -10.26 2.93 1.32
C GLU A 101 -10.85 4.25 0.82
N CYS A 102 -12.11 4.17 0.36
CA CYS A 102 -12.85 5.32 -0.07
C CYS A 102 -13.19 6.16 1.17
N GLN A 103 -12.46 7.25 1.39
CA GLN A 103 -12.80 8.24 2.42
C GLN A 103 -13.95 9.11 1.91
N TRP A 104 -15.20 8.68 2.15
CA TRP A 104 -16.38 9.52 1.97
C TRP A 104 -16.44 10.52 3.12
N ARG A 105 -15.75 11.65 3.00
CA ARG A 105 -15.95 12.76 3.93
C ARG A 105 -17.28 13.43 3.61
N LYS A 106 -18.29 13.23 4.46
CA LYS A 106 -19.51 14.06 4.43
C LYS A 106 -19.07 15.51 4.63
N ARG A 107 -19.27 16.36 3.62
CA ARG A 107 -19.01 17.79 3.75
C ARG A 107 -19.94 18.32 4.85
N ILE A 108 -19.37 18.79 5.97
CA ILE A 108 -20.15 19.53 6.97
C ILE A 108 -20.42 20.89 6.34
N SER A 109 -21.61 21.05 5.76
CA SER A 109 -22.06 22.30 5.18
C SER A 109 -22.44 23.25 6.31
N ASN A 110 -21.56 24.20 6.64
CA ASN A 110 -21.93 25.42 7.37
C ASN A 110 -22.64 26.43 6.45
N THR A 111 -23.30 25.94 5.40
CA THR A 111 -24.07 26.73 4.46
C THR A 111 -25.33 25.94 4.19
N SER A 112 -26.46 26.45 4.66
CA SER A 112 -27.80 25.94 4.37
C SER A 112 -28.13 26.14 2.89
N LEU A 113 -27.45 25.44 2.00
CA LEU A 113 -27.97 25.21 0.66
C LEU A 113 -28.97 24.07 0.80
N SER A 114 -30.24 24.46 0.93
CA SER A 114 -31.46 23.64 0.90
C SER A 114 -31.20 22.21 0.43
N ALA A 115 -30.94 21.32 1.39
CA ALA A 115 -30.99 19.90 1.14
C ALA A 115 -32.47 19.56 0.91
N GLN A 116 -32.89 19.50 -0.35
CA GLN A 116 -34.21 18.99 -0.69
C GLN A 116 -34.30 17.57 -0.14
N ALA A 117 -35.34 17.31 0.66
CA ALA A 117 -35.52 16.00 1.25
C ALA A 117 -35.73 14.98 0.14
N VAL A 118 -35.25 13.74 0.32
CA VAL A 118 -35.38 12.67 -0.69
C VAL A 118 -36.85 12.44 -1.11
N THR A 119 -37.78 12.73 -0.20
CA THR A 119 -39.24 12.72 -0.41
C THR A 119 -39.74 13.76 -1.42
N GLU A 120 -38.99 14.84 -1.68
CA GLU A 120 -39.33 15.85 -2.70
C GLU A 120 -38.88 15.42 -4.10
N MET A 121 -37.81 14.63 -4.20
CA MET A 121 -37.31 14.12 -5.49
C MET A 121 -38.10 12.91 -5.99
N PHE A 122 -38.68 12.12 -5.08
CA PHE A 122 -39.48 10.94 -5.40
C PHE A 122 -40.78 10.98 -4.61
N PRO A 123 -41.77 11.76 -5.06
CA PRO A 123 -43.08 11.78 -4.40
C PRO A 123 -43.72 10.38 -4.49
N PRO A 124 -44.45 9.95 -3.45
CA PRO A 124 -45.20 8.70 -3.49
C PRO A 124 -46.25 8.74 -4.62
N PRO A 125 -46.56 7.57 -5.23
CA PRO A 125 -47.47 7.47 -6.37
C PRO A 125 -48.90 7.92 -6.08
#